data_AF-A0A1F2TWV3-F1
#
_entry.id   AF-A0A1F2TWV3-F1
#
_cell.length_a   1.000
_cell.length_b   1.000
_cell.length_c   1.000
_cell.angle_alpha   90.00
_cell.angle_beta   90.00
_cell.angle_gamma   90.00
#
_symmetry.space_group_name_H-M   'P 1'
#
loop_
_entity.id
_entity.type
_entity.pdbx_description
1 polymer ?
#
loop_
_entity_poly.entity_id
_entity_poly.type
_entity_poly.pdbx_seq_one_letter_code
_entity_poly.pdbx_strand_id
1 'polypeptide(L)'
;MMSSKPFNDDVTHDVVCVLYAQGTGQIVSVHRFITLGDARPPREEDIEGEARRILQTPVTSIQARPAGDLGALIVATDAFERGRSYAVDCGARTLIERPQAPATTD
;
A
#
# COMPACT_ATOMS: atom_id res chain seq x y z
N MET A 1 2.59 37.49 12.27
CA MET A 1 2.30 36.14 12.80
C MET A 1 1.82 35.29 11.63
N MET A 2 2.70 34.47 11.04
CA MET A 2 2.28 33.48 10.04
C MET A 2 1.63 32.32 10.80
N SER A 3 0.30 32.28 10.76
CA SER A 3 -0.46 31.16 11.29
C SER A 3 -0.43 30.06 10.22
N SER A 4 0.53 29.15 10.34
CA SER A 4 0.57 27.92 9.54
C SER A 4 -0.62 27.06 9.97
N LYS A 5 -1.72 27.10 9.21
CA LYS A 5 -2.84 26.17 9.41
C LYS A 5 -2.34 24.73 9.27
N PRO A 6 -2.79 23.81 10.12
CA PRO A 6 -2.47 22.40 9.97
C PRO A 6 -3.08 21.88 8.66
N PHE A 7 -2.30 21.13 7.88
CA PHE A 7 -2.64 20.59 6.57
C PHE A 7 -3.72 19.48 6.59
N ASN A 8 -4.57 19.42 7.63
CA ASN A 8 -5.16 18.15 8.05
C ASN A 8 -6.70 18.06 8.05
N ASP A 9 -7.44 19.08 7.58
CA ASP A 9 -8.92 19.06 7.64
C ASP A 9 -9.61 18.60 6.34
N ASP A 10 -8.86 18.36 5.25
CA ASP A 10 -9.45 18.07 3.95
C ASP A 10 -9.25 16.60 3.49
N VAL A 11 -8.77 15.68 4.32
CA VAL A 11 -8.63 14.27 3.89
C VAL A 11 -9.99 13.59 3.89
N THR A 12 -10.53 13.29 2.71
CA THR A 12 -11.83 12.63 2.54
C THR A 12 -11.73 11.15 2.21
N HIS A 13 -10.56 10.70 1.77
CA HIS A 13 -10.27 9.28 1.54
C HIS A 13 -8.77 9.01 1.76
N ASP A 14 -8.45 7.98 2.55
CA ASP A 14 -7.07 7.59 2.85
C ASP A 14 -6.95 6.07 2.86
N VAL A 15 -6.36 5.54 1.79
CA VAL A 15 -6.25 4.10 1.55
C VAL A 15 -4.87 3.72 1.07
N VAL A 16 -4.55 2.45 1.23
CA VAL A 16 -3.32 1.83 0.75
C VAL A 16 -3.69 0.75 -0.26
N CYS A 17 -3.10 0.81 -1.44
CA CYS A 17 -3.09 -0.27 -2.41
C CYS A 17 -1.82 -1.12 -2.22
N VAL A 18 -2.04 -2.40 -1.98
CA VAL A 18 -1.00 -3.42 -1.81
C VAL A 18 -0.99 -4.28 -3.05
N LEU A 19 0.11 -4.22 -3.79
CA LEU A 19 0.37 -5.16 -4.87
C LEU A 19 1.13 -6.35 -4.29
N TYR A 20 0.62 -7.55 -4.51
CA TYR A 20 1.19 -8.78 -3.96
C TYR A 20 1.24 -9.90 -5.00
N ALA A 21 2.18 -10.83 -4.85
CA ALA A 21 2.27 -12.01 -5.70
C ALA A 21 1.16 -13.01 -5.31
N GLN A 22 0.24 -13.33 -6.22
CA GLN A 22 -0.92 -14.17 -5.90
C GLN A 22 -0.54 -15.58 -5.43
N GLY A 23 0.58 -16.12 -5.91
CA GLY A 23 1.04 -17.46 -5.51
C GLY A 23 1.61 -17.54 -4.09
N THR A 24 2.06 -16.43 -3.49
CA THR A 24 2.79 -16.46 -2.22
C THR A 24 2.24 -15.51 -1.16
N GLY A 25 1.37 -14.57 -1.54
CA GLY A 25 0.92 -13.51 -0.65
C GLY A 25 2.01 -12.48 -0.32
N GLN A 26 3.16 -12.57 -0.98
CA GLN A 26 4.27 -11.66 -0.74
C GLN A 26 3.93 -10.27 -1.27
N ILE A 27 4.03 -9.26 -0.41
CA ILE A 27 3.88 -7.86 -0.81
C ILE A 27 5.05 -7.46 -1.70
N VAL A 28 4.71 -6.93 -2.88
CA VAL A 28 5.64 -6.47 -3.92
C VAL A 28 5.78 -4.95 -3.88
N SER A 29 4.66 -4.26 -3.70
CA SER A 29 4.64 -2.80 -3.60
C SER A 29 3.47 -2.32 -2.75
N VAL A 30 3.64 -1.14 -2.15
CA VAL A 30 2.64 -0.48 -1.31
C VAL A 30 2.54 0.98 -1.73
N HIS A 31 1.35 1.42 -2.09
CA HIS A 31 1.08 2.79 -2.53
C HIS A 31 -0.06 3.38 -1.70
N ARG A 32 0.18 4.51 -1.04
CA ARG A 32 -0.86 5.25 -0.30
C ARG A 32 -1.51 6.27 -1.22
N PHE A 33 -2.84 6.29 -1.23
CA PHE A 33 -3.67 7.20 -1.99
C PHE A 33 -4.47 8.07 -1.02
N ILE A 34 -4.33 9.38 -1.16
CA ILE A 34 -5.00 10.37 -0.32
C ILE A 34 -5.85 11.25 -1.23
N THR A 35 -7.14 11.31 -0.97
CA THR A 35 -8.07 12.25 -1.61
C THR A 35 -8.25 13.45 -0.69
N LEU A 36 -8.11 14.64 -1.27
CA LEU A 36 -8.21 15.92 -0.56
C LEU A 36 -9.45 16.70 -1.00
N GLY A 37 -10.08 17.40 -0.07
CA GLY A 37 -11.26 18.24 -0.23
C GLY A 37 -12.50 17.44 -0.64
N ASP A 38 -13.48 18.14 -1.21
CA ASP A 38 -14.75 17.57 -1.69
C ASP A 38 -14.61 16.73 -2.98
N ALA A 39 -13.39 16.30 -3.32
CA ALA A 39 -13.15 15.43 -4.45
C ALA A 39 -13.83 14.08 -4.22
N ARG A 40 -14.46 13.56 -5.27
CA ARG A 40 -15.04 12.22 -5.24
C ARG A 40 -13.92 11.19 -4.99
N PRO A 41 -14.09 10.24 -4.05
CA PRO A 41 -13.16 9.14 -3.89
C PRO A 41 -12.94 8.38 -5.21
N PRO A 42 -11.70 8.05 -5.57
CA PRO A 42 -11.41 7.25 -6.76
C PRO A 42 -12.02 5.85 -6.62
N ARG A 43 -12.33 5.21 -7.75
CA ARG A 43 -12.79 3.82 -7.72
C ARG A 43 -11.62 2.91 -7.42
N GLU A 44 -11.89 1.73 -6.88
CA GLU A 44 -10.86 0.72 -6.62
C GLU A 44 -10.05 0.36 -7.89
N GLU A 45 -10.72 0.25 -9.03
CA GLU A 45 -10.08 0.00 -10.34
C GLU A 45 -9.09 1.10 -10.73
N ASP A 46 -9.41 2.37 -10.43
CA ASP A 46 -8.54 3.52 -10.72
C ASP A 46 -7.29 3.49 -9.81
N ILE A 47 -7.50 3.19 -8.52
CA ILE A 47 -6.43 3.04 -7.52
C ILE A 47 -5.48 1.91 -7.92
N GLU A 48 -6.03 0.75 -8.27
CA GLU A 48 -5.24 -0.41 -8.70
C GLU A 48 -4.46 -0.11 -9.99
N GLY A 49 -5.12 0.48 -10.99
CA GLY A 49 -4.50 0.85 -12.26
C GLY A 49 -3.32 1.80 -12.05
N GLU A 50 -3.49 2.81 -11.20
CA GLU A 50 -2.43 3.75 -10.87
C GLU A 50 -1.28 3.09 -10.09
N ALA A 51 -1.58 2.24 -9.10
CA ALA A 51 -0.55 1.48 -8.37
C ALA A 51 0.30 0.61 -9.30
N ARG A 52 -0.35 -0.09 -10.24
CA ARG A 52 0.34 -0.90 -11.27
C ARG A 52 1.20 -0.02 -12.19
N ARG A 53 0.69 1.15 -12.59
CA ARG A 53 1.44 2.13 -13.41
C ARG A 53 2.68 2.64 -12.68
N ILE A 54 2.57 2.99 -11.40
CA ILE A 54 3.71 3.42 -10.58
C ILE A 54 4.74 2.29 -10.48
N LEU A 55 4.30 1.05 -10.20
CA LEU A 55 5.19 -0.12 -10.15
C LEU A 55 5.92 -0.35 -11.48
N GLN A 56 5.24 -0.13 -12.61
CA GLN A 56 5.80 -0.29 -13.96
C GLN A 56 6.75 0.82 -14.37
N THR A 57 6.56 2.03 -13.82
CA THR A 57 7.44 3.18 -14.08
C THR A 57 8.87 2.78 -13.71
N PRO A 58 9.85 2.91 -14.63
CA PRO A 58 11.23 2.54 -14.37
C PRO A 58 11.83 3.50 -13.34
N VAL A 59 11.62 3.22 -12.08
CA VAL A 59 12.40 3.80 -10.99
C VAL A 59 13.68 2.97 -10.89
N THR A 60 14.81 3.65 -10.70
CA THR A 60 16.17 3.14 -10.48
C THR A 60 16.30 2.28 -9.20
N SER A 61 15.38 1.34 -8.97
CA SER A 61 15.38 0.42 -7.85
C SER A 61 15.47 -1.02 -8.37
N ILE A 62 16.64 -1.61 -8.17
CA ILE A 62 17.01 -2.99 -8.46
C ILE A 62 16.35 -3.86 -7.38
N GLN A 63 15.04 -4.04 -7.44
CA GLN A 63 14.40 -5.16 -6.77
C GLN A 63 13.86 -6.08 -7.85
N ALA A 64 14.33 -7.33 -7.84
CA ALA A 64 13.87 -8.38 -8.73
C ALA A 64 12.34 -8.44 -8.65
N ARG A 65 11.68 -7.96 -9.70
CA ARG A 65 10.22 -8.05 -9.79
C ARG A 65 9.90 -9.55 -9.77
N PRO A 66 9.07 -10.03 -8.83
CA PRO A 66 8.63 -11.41 -8.88
C PRO A 66 7.91 -11.65 -10.21
N ALA A 67 8.37 -12.65 -10.95
CA ALA A 67 7.69 -13.10 -12.15
C ALA A 67 6.39 -13.81 -11.73
N GLY A 68 5.24 -13.27 -12.12
CA GLY A 68 3.94 -13.89 -11.83
C GLY A 68 2.78 -12.89 -11.80
N ASP A 69 1.58 -13.44 -11.66
CA ASP A 69 0.35 -12.64 -11.56
C ASP A 69 0.32 -11.87 -10.24
N LEU A 70 0.11 -10.55 -10.36
CA LEU A 70 -0.04 -9.65 -9.23
C LEU A 70 -1.51 -9.49 -8.88
N GLY A 71 -1.84 -9.68 -7.61
CA GLY A 71 -3.09 -9.26 -7.00
C GLY A 71 -2.99 -7.84 -6.45
N ALA A 72 -4.14 -7.20 -6.28
CA ALA A 72 -4.26 -5.93 -5.59
C ALA A 72 -5.23 -6.07 -4.41
N LEU A 73 -4.85 -5.45 -3.30
CA LEU A 73 -5.66 -5.35 -2.10
C LEU A 73 -5.69 -3.88 -1.67
N ILE A 74 -6.89 -3.30 -1.59
CA ILE A 74 -7.10 -1.93 -1.15
C ILE A 74 -7.64 -1.97 0.26
N VAL A 75 -6.95 -1.30 1.18
CA VAL A 75 -7.33 -1.24 2.60
C VAL A 75 -7.28 0.20 3.08
N ALA A 76 -8.02 0.49 4.14
CA ALA A 76 -7.84 1.75 4.86
C ALA A 76 -6.43 1.82 5.46
N THR A 77 -5.86 3.03 5.51
CA THR A 77 -4.47 3.24 5.96
C THR A 77 -4.25 2.84 7.43
N ASP A 78 -5.30 2.86 8.25
CA ASP A 78 -5.28 2.40 9.64
C ASP A 78 -5.05 0.88 9.79
N ALA A 79 -5.31 0.09 8.74
CA ALA A 79 -4.95 -1.32 8.68
C ALA A 79 -3.43 -1.55 8.50
N PHE A 80 -2.64 -0.48 8.27
CA PHE A 80 -1.19 -0.52 8.13
C PHE A 80 -0.49 0.26 9.26
N GLU A 81 -0.10 -0.44 10.33
CA GLU A 81 0.81 0.11 11.33
C GLU A 81 2.26 0.13 10.79
N ARG A 82 2.88 1.32 10.78
CA ARG A 82 4.29 1.48 10.37
C ARG A 82 5.23 0.70 11.29
N GLY A 83 6.30 0.15 10.72
CA GLY A 83 7.30 -0.60 11.47
C GLY A 83 6.95 -2.08 11.70
N ARG A 84 5.75 -2.51 11.31
CA ARG A 84 5.35 -3.92 11.27
C ARG A 84 5.65 -4.56 9.93
N SER A 85 5.74 -5.88 9.91
CA SER A 85 5.86 -6.68 8.70
C SER A 85 4.52 -7.29 8.35
N TYR A 86 4.16 -7.29 7.07
CA TYR A 86 2.87 -7.81 6.61
C TYR A 86 3.05 -8.77 5.43
N ALA A 87 2.08 -9.66 5.27
CA ALA A 87 1.82 -10.37 4.02
C ALA A 87 0.32 -10.31 3.70
N VAL A 88 -0.05 -10.77 2.51
CA VAL A 88 -1.44 -10.93 2.11
C VAL A 88 -1.83 -12.39 2.25
N ASP A 89 -2.94 -12.67 2.92
CA ASP A 89 -3.65 -13.94 2.77
C ASP A 89 -4.42 -13.90 1.44
N CYS A 90 -3.94 -14.65 0.44
CA CYS A 90 -4.54 -14.67 -0.88
C CYS A 90 -5.96 -15.25 -0.91
N GLY A 91 -6.27 -16.19 -0.01
CA GLY A 91 -7.58 -16.84 0.05
C GLY A 91 -8.63 -15.94 0.69
N ALA A 92 -8.26 -15.29 1.80
CA ALA A 92 -9.13 -14.36 2.50
C ALA A 92 -9.13 -12.94 1.90
N ARG A 93 -8.13 -12.62 1.06
CA ARG A 93 -7.84 -11.27 0.54
C ARG A 93 -7.72 -10.24 1.68
N THR A 94 -6.93 -10.57 2.70
CA THR A 94 -6.70 -9.71 3.87
C THR A 94 -5.21 -9.56 4.16
N LEU A 95 -4.86 -8.54 4.93
CA LEU A 95 -3.50 -8.38 5.47
C LEU A 95 -3.33 -9.24 6.73
N ILE A 96 -2.17 -9.88 6.80
CA ILE A 96 -1.73 -10.62 7.98
C ILE A 96 -0.42 -10.01 8.48
N GLU A 97 -0.40 -9.60 9.75
CA GLU A 97 0.85 -9.19 10.41
C GLU A 97 1.74 -10.43 10.55
N ARG A 98 3.00 -10.30 10.13
CA ARG A 98 4.01 -11.32 10.37
C ARG A 98 4.76 -10.98 11.65
N PRO A 99 4.99 -11.96 12.55
CA PRO A 99 5.87 -11.75 13.68
C PRO A 99 7.23 -11.30 13.15
N GLN A 100 7.74 -10.17 13.66
CA GLN A 100 9.13 -9.80 13.43
C GLN A 100 9.99 -10.95 13.93
N ALA A 101 10.85 -11.49 13.05
CA ALA A 101 11.88 -12.40 13.53
C ALA A 101 12.64 -11.66 14.64
N PRO A 102 12.86 -12.28 15.82
CA PRO A 102 13.62 -11.64 16.87
C PRO A 102 14.94 -11.18 16.25
N ALA A 103 15.27 -9.90 16.44
CA ALA A 103 16.55 -9.37 15.97
C ALA A 103 17.64 -10.29 16.52
N THR A 104 18.32 -11.01 15.63
CA THR A 104 19.48 -11.80 15.99
C THR A 104 20.54 -10.81 16.40
N THR A 105 20.59 -10.48 17.69
CA THR A 105 21.69 -9.75 18.29
C THR A 105 22.88 -10.72 18.33
N ASP A 106 23.81 -10.54 17.40
CA ASP A 106 25.19 -11.06 17.51
C ASP A 106 26.00 -10.06 18.34
#